data_AF-A0AAV0PIK1-F1
#
_entry.id   AF-A0AAV0PIK1-F1
#
_cell.length_a   1.000
_cell.length_b   1.000
_cell.length_c   1.000
_cell.angle_alpha   90.00
_cell.angle_beta   90.00
_cell.angle_gamma   90.00
#
_symmetry.space_group_name_H-M   'P 1'
#
loop_
_entity.id
_entity.type
_entity.pdbx_description
1 polymer ?
#
loop_
_entity_poly.entity_id
_entity_poly.type
_entity_poly.pdbx_seq_one_letter_code
_entity_poly.pdbx_strand_id
1 'polypeptide(L)'
;MIAIDEALISAFVERWQPDTNTFHLPLDHPEVGLCALLGMNSEQLSGRSEAPGFGSKGKWYEKGGFLAEVASRYLQVNGTDVTEAQSYLLLMLGSTLFVDKSRDRVRPVVNLFLDELEEIDQYSWASGTLAWLYRCLGQASRAGARGVAGCLTLLQCWIYEYFPGFRPSHFEPPVVGPDEAWASRWIGQPATGSVADPSVRLAFYRRALDSLTPSDVSWTPFHQRPHQAVRRSLYTGVIRFADIGEFYDPARCLRQFGYRQMVPPPPSRPQRADRPEAPGGYVIRIPESFDAAWDALLSHMVHIDMYSQPWRRYPYETTVDYLDWFVAHSHCRVLQDDGDADRLVDSAAVRFDH
;
A
#
# COMPACT_ATOMS: atom_id res chain seq x y z
N MET A 1 -7.78 14.58 -3.91
CA MET A 1 -7.69 13.36 -3.08
C MET A 1 -9.08 12.98 -2.61
N ILE A 2 -9.31 11.69 -2.37
CA ILE A 2 -10.59 11.18 -1.84
C ILE A 2 -10.69 11.46 -0.34
N ALA A 3 -11.90 11.66 0.18
CA ALA A 3 -12.09 11.77 1.63
C ALA A 3 -11.77 10.43 2.32
N ILE A 4 -10.85 10.41 3.28
CA ILE A 4 -10.43 9.18 3.96
C ILE A 4 -11.44 8.80 5.05
N ASP A 5 -11.89 7.56 5.00
CA ASP A 5 -12.69 6.89 6.02
C ASP A 5 -11.76 6.23 7.04
N GLU A 6 -11.46 6.97 8.09
CA GLU A 6 -10.58 6.55 9.18
C GLU A 6 -11.03 5.27 9.90
N ALA A 7 -12.34 5.10 10.08
CA ALA A 7 -12.90 3.93 10.74
C ALA A 7 -12.75 2.67 9.88
N LEU A 8 -12.97 2.80 8.57
CA LEU A 8 -12.75 1.72 7.60
C LEU A 8 -11.27 1.35 7.53
N ILE A 9 -10.38 2.33 7.38
CA ILE A 9 -8.93 2.10 7.37
C ILE A 9 -8.48 1.39 8.64
N SER A 10 -8.93 1.85 9.81
CA SER A 10 -8.60 1.21 11.11
C SER A 10 -8.98 -0.27 11.13
N ALA A 11 -10.20 -0.60 10.71
CA ALA A 11 -10.69 -1.97 10.73
C ALA A 11 -9.82 -2.91 9.84
N PHE A 12 -9.30 -2.40 8.72
CA PHE A 12 -8.37 -3.15 7.87
C PHE A 12 -6.96 -3.23 8.46
N VAL A 13 -6.47 -2.13 9.05
CA VAL A 13 -5.14 -2.07 9.70
C VAL A 13 -5.05 -3.04 10.88
N GLU A 14 -6.10 -3.18 11.68
CA GLU A 14 -6.17 -4.14 12.81
C GLU A 14 -5.99 -5.60 12.37
N ARG A 15 -6.36 -5.91 11.13
CA ARG A 15 -6.21 -7.25 10.52
C ARG A 15 -4.91 -7.39 9.73
N TRP A 16 -4.08 -6.35 9.70
CA TRP A 16 -2.79 -6.40 9.01
C TRP A 16 -1.80 -7.29 9.74
N GLN A 17 -1.40 -8.37 9.10
CA GLN A 17 -0.35 -9.25 9.59
C GLN A 17 0.81 -9.26 8.59
N PRO A 18 1.98 -8.67 8.91
CA PRO A 18 3.11 -8.62 7.99
C PRO A 18 3.57 -9.98 7.45
N ASP A 19 3.31 -11.05 8.22
CA ASP A 19 3.76 -12.40 7.91
C ASP A 19 2.90 -13.10 6.84
N THR A 20 1.65 -12.66 6.67
CA THR A 20 0.67 -13.28 5.77
C THR A 20 0.07 -12.32 4.76
N ASN A 21 0.02 -11.03 5.07
CA ASN A 21 -0.72 -10.07 4.27
C ASN A 21 0.16 -9.46 3.20
N THR A 22 -0.23 -9.74 1.97
CA THR A 22 0.21 -9.06 0.77
C THR A 22 -1.05 -8.79 -0.02
N PHE A 23 -1.21 -7.58 -0.51
CA PHE A 23 -2.23 -7.30 -1.51
C PHE A 23 -1.58 -6.82 -2.79
N HIS A 24 -2.14 -7.29 -3.90
CA HIS A 24 -1.82 -6.74 -5.20
C HIS A 24 -2.80 -5.63 -5.53
N LEU A 25 -2.24 -4.53 -5.99
CA LEU A 25 -2.96 -3.49 -6.70
C LEU A 25 -2.14 -3.31 -7.99
N PRO A 26 -2.76 -3.37 -9.18
CA PRO A 26 -2.03 -3.25 -10.44
C PRO A 26 -1.68 -1.78 -10.70
N LEU A 27 -0.81 -1.26 -9.83
CA LEU A 27 -0.35 0.13 -9.77
C LEU A 27 0.41 0.60 -10.99
N ASP A 28 0.72 -0.33 -11.88
CA ASP A 28 1.53 -0.11 -13.07
C ASP A 28 0.79 -0.54 -14.33
N HIS A 29 -0.49 -0.91 -14.19
CA HIS A 29 -1.32 -1.13 -15.37
C HIS A 29 -1.59 0.24 -16.01
N PRO A 30 -1.43 0.37 -17.34
CA PRO A 30 -1.58 1.64 -18.04
C PRO A 30 -2.89 2.37 -17.71
N GLU A 31 -3.96 1.60 -17.51
CA GLU A 31 -5.32 2.11 -17.23
C GLU A 31 -5.65 2.22 -15.73
N VAL A 32 -4.86 1.63 -14.83
CA VAL A 32 -5.22 1.49 -13.39
C VAL A 32 -4.21 2.14 -12.44
N GLY A 33 -3.01 2.41 -12.93
CA GLY A 33 -1.85 2.64 -12.08
C GLY A 33 -1.79 3.94 -11.27
N LEU A 34 -0.94 3.93 -10.24
CA LEU A 34 -0.45 5.15 -9.56
C LEU A 34 0.20 6.10 -10.58
N CYS A 35 0.75 5.52 -11.65
CA CYS A 35 1.21 6.16 -12.87
C CYS A 35 0.21 7.20 -13.38
N ALA A 36 -1.09 6.88 -13.47
CA ALA A 36 -2.10 7.81 -13.92
C ALA A 36 -2.48 8.86 -12.84
N LEU A 37 -2.28 8.58 -11.54
CA LEU A 37 -2.41 9.57 -10.45
C LEU A 37 -1.29 10.63 -10.49
N LEU A 38 -0.13 10.28 -11.05
CA LEU A 38 1.07 11.12 -11.12
C LEU A 38 1.39 11.62 -12.55
N GLY A 39 0.61 11.25 -13.56
CA GLY A 39 0.89 11.58 -14.97
C GLY A 39 2.16 10.90 -15.53
N MET A 40 2.53 9.76 -14.95
CA MET A 40 3.75 9.00 -15.23
C MET A 40 3.43 7.73 -16.06
N ASN A 41 4.37 7.23 -16.85
CA ASN A 41 4.20 6.12 -17.80
C ASN A 41 4.43 4.73 -17.18
N SER A 42 3.93 3.67 -17.80
CA SER A 42 3.98 2.28 -17.31
C SER A 42 5.36 1.59 -17.41
N GLU A 43 6.36 2.23 -18.05
CA GLU A 43 7.74 1.73 -18.16
C GLU A 43 8.55 1.88 -16.85
N GLN A 44 8.03 2.62 -15.87
CA GLN A 44 8.69 2.90 -14.58
C GLN A 44 8.81 1.68 -13.65
N LEU A 45 8.25 0.54 -14.06
CA LEU A 45 8.44 -0.77 -13.46
C LEU A 45 9.91 -1.22 -13.48
N SER A 46 10.64 -0.93 -14.55
CA SER A 46 12.07 -1.25 -14.68
C SER A 46 13.00 -0.23 -14.02
N GLY A 47 12.42 0.75 -13.33
CA GLY A 47 13.19 1.76 -12.64
C GLY A 47 14.07 1.22 -11.51
N ARG A 48 15.11 1.97 -11.18
CA ARG A 48 16.00 1.73 -10.05
C ARG A 48 15.19 1.75 -8.74
N SER A 49 15.50 0.82 -7.85
CA SER A 49 14.96 0.74 -6.48
C SER A 49 15.76 1.57 -5.48
N GLU A 50 16.99 1.94 -5.84
CA GLU A 50 17.96 2.59 -4.96
C GLU A 50 17.79 4.11 -4.94
N ALA A 51 17.89 4.69 -3.75
CA ALA A 51 18.10 6.13 -3.61
C ALA A 51 19.57 6.46 -3.89
N PRO A 52 19.89 7.58 -4.55
CA PRO A 52 21.26 8.04 -4.66
C PRO A 52 21.88 8.22 -3.26
N GLY A 53 23.18 7.89 -3.13
CA GLY A 53 23.87 7.81 -1.85
C GLY A 53 23.83 9.11 -1.03
N PHE A 54 23.76 8.97 0.30
CA PHE A 54 23.80 10.05 1.28
C PHE A 54 25.21 10.68 1.33
N GLY A 55 25.56 11.47 0.32
CA GLY A 55 26.66 12.43 0.46
C GLY A 55 26.35 13.40 1.61
N SER A 56 27.37 14.03 2.18
CA SER A 56 27.25 15.05 3.25
C SER A 56 26.48 16.29 2.79
N LYS A 57 25.15 16.17 2.62
CA LYS A 57 24.22 17.24 2.29
C LYS A 57 23.54 17.70 3.60
N GLY A 58 23.47 19.03 3.80
CA GLY A 58 23.31 19.69 5.11
C GLY A 58 22.01 19.44 5.91
N LYS A 59 21.78 20.23 6.97
CA LYS A 59 20.73 20.04 8.01
C LYS A 59 19.29 19.78 7.52
N TRP A 60 18.93 20.19 6.31
CA TRP A 60 17.64 19.92 5.68
C TRP A 60 17.37 18.43 5.44
N TYR A 61 18.43 17.66 5.19
CA TYR A 61 18.37 16.24 4.88
C TYR A 61 18.29 15.35 6.15
N GLU A 62 18.49 15.89 7.34
CA GLU A 62 18.45 15.14 8.61
C GLU A 62 17.07 15.17 9.30
N LYS A 63 16.29 16.26 9.13
CA LYS A 63 15.03 16.49 9.88
C LYS A 63 13.78 16.63 9.03
N GLY A 64 13.92 16.61 7.70
CA GLY A 64 12.85 16.93 6.76
C GLY A 64 12.59 18.43 6.66
N GLY A 65 11.75 18.81 5.70
CA GLY A 65 11.25 20.18 5.56
C GLY A 65 9.79 20.26 5.98
N PHE A 66 9.36 21.41 6.52
CA PHE A 66 7.94 21.65 6.75
C PHE A 66 7.21 21.78 5.41
N LEU A 67 6.00 21.23 5.28
CA LEU A 67 5.16 21.32 4.08
C LEU A 67 4.94 22.78 3.67
N ALA A 68 4.69 23.67 4.63
CA ALA A 68 4.55 25.11 4.37
C ALA A 68 5.83 25.74 3.81
N GLU A 69 6.99 25.27 4.26
CA GLU A 69 8.29 25.76 3.79
C GLU A 69 8.60 25.27 2.37
N VAL A 70 8.33 23.99 2.08
CA VAL A 70 8.40 23.42 0.72
C VAL A 70 7.42 24.12 -0.21
N ALA A 71 6.18 24.32 0.21
CA ALA A 71 5.18 25.05 -0.56
C ALA A 71 5.60 26.50 -0.81
N SER A 72 6.22 27.16 0.19
CA SER A 72 6.75 28.51 0.00
C SER A 72 7.83 28.57 -1.07
N ARG A 73 8.69 27.53 -1.18
CA ARG A 73 9.74 27.40 -2.19
C ARG A 73 9.17 27.18 -3.59
N TYR A 74 8.14 26.34 -3.70
CA TYR A 74 7.37 26.16 -4.94
C TYR A 74 6.74 27.48 -5.41
N LEU A 75 6.23 28.30 -4.49
CA LEU A 75 5.57 29.57 -4.81
C LEU A 75 6.54 30.77 -4.89
N GLN A 76 7.87 30.57 -4.87
CA GLN A 76 8.81 31.69 -4.94
C GLN A 76 8.88 32.30 -6.34
N VAL A 77 8.61 33.60 -6.43
CA VAL A 77 8.66 34.42 -7.66
C VAL A 77 10.06 34.48 -8.31
N ASN A 78 11.11 34.00 -7.64
CA ASN A 78 12.51 34.00 -8.12
C ASN A 78 13.13 32.58 -8.16
N GLY A 79 12.31 31.53 -8.11
CA GLY A 79 12.78 30.15 -8.32
C GLY A 79 13.27 29.94 -9.75
N THR A 80 14.13 28.96 -9.97
CA THR A 80 14.32 28.40 -11.32
C THR A 80 13.21 27.39 -11.58
N ASP A 81 12.82 27.17 -12.85
CA ASP A 81 11.83 26.15 -13.25
C ASP A 81 12.13 24.77 -12.60
N VAL A 82 13.42 24.43 -12.48
CA VAL A 82 13.89 23.20 -11.83
C VAL A 82 13.59 23.18 -10.34
N THR A 83 13.86 24.28 -9.62
CA THR A 83 13.59 24.38 -8.18
C THR A 83 12.09 24.36 -7.87
N GLU A 84 11.28 24.98 -8.73
CA GLU A 84 9.82 24.94 -8.62
C GLU A 84 9.31 23.51 -8.85
N ALA A 85 9.75 22.84 -9.91
CA ALA A 85 9.40 21.44 -10.20
C ALA A 85 9.81 20.49 -9.06
N GLN A 86 11.04 20.60 -8.55
CA GLN A 86 11.52 19.82 -7.40
C GLN A 86 10.65 20.05 -6.15
N SER A 87 10.29 21.31 -5.87
CA SER A 87 9.47 21.65 -4.71
C SER A 87 8.03 21.13 -4.85
N TYR A 88 7.46 21.21 -6.05
CA TYR A 88 6.14 20.65 -6.37
C TYR A 88 6.14 19.12 -6.20
N LEU A 89 7.12 18.43 -6.78
CA LEU A 89 7.24 16.98 -6.70
C LEU A 89 7.47 16.53 -5.25
N LEU A 90 8.32 17.23 -4.50
CA LEU A 90 8.55 16.94 -3.08
C LEU A 90 7.25 17.07 -2.28
N LEU A 91 6.48 18.12 -2.52
CA LEU A 91 5.18 18.33 -1.90
C LEU A 91 4.21 17.20 -2.27
N MET A 92 4.07 16.89 -3.56
CA MET A 92 3.16 15.85 -4.06
C MET A 92 3.50 14.46 -3.52
N LEU A 93 4.77 14.03 -3.68
CA LEU A 93 5.25 12.72 -3.23
C LEU A 93 5.17 12.61 -1.71
N GLY A 94 5.58 13.65 -0.97
CA GLY A 94 5.60 13.68 0.49
C GLY A 94 4.21 13.73 1.14
N SER A 95 3.26 14.43 0.53
CA SER A 95 1.89 14.58 1.06
C SER A 95 0.91 13.51 0.57
N THR A 96 1.28 12.71 -0.44
CA THR A 96 0.39 11.70 -1.03
C THR A 96 0.93 10.28 -0.89
N LEU A 97 2.17 10.02 -1.33
CA LEU A 97 2.72 8.66 -1.43
C LEU A 97 3.49 8.24 -0.18
N PHE A 98 4.36 9.14 0.29
CA PHE A 98 5.32 8.90 1.36
C PHE A 98 4.95 9.65 2.64
N VAL A 99 3.65 9.77 2.90
CA VAL A 99 3.09 10.44 4.07
C VAL A 99 3.66 9.82 5.34
N ASP A 100 4.15 10.68 6.22
CA ASP A 100 4.70 10.39 7.54
C ASP A 100 3.64 10.74 8.61
N LYS A 101 3.80 10.25 9.85
CA LYS A 101 3.08 10.72 11.03
C LYS A 101 3.44 12.16 11.43
N SER A 102 4.54 12.70 10.89
CA SER A 102 4.87 14.12 11.00
C SER A 102 3.85 14.93 10.21
N ARG A 103 2.79 15.38 10.91
CA ARG A 103 1.63 16.10 10.38
C ARG A 103 1.98 17.14 9.31
N ASP A 104 3.08 17.86 9.50
CA ASP A 104 3.47 19.00 8.69
C ASP A 104 4.85 18.85 8.04
N ARG A 105 5.45 17.66 7.97
CA ARG A 105 6.79 17.48 7.36
C ARG A 105 6.81 16.42 6.28
N VAL A 106 7.69 16.65 5.31
CA VAL A 106 8.06 15.67 4.28
C VAL A 106 9.33 14.94 4.70
N ARG A 107 9.36 13.61 4.54
CA ARG A 107 10.57 12.83 4.81
C ARG A 107 11.72 13.34 3.93
N PRO A 108 12.89 13.66 4.52
CA PRO A 108 14.01 14.23 3.76
C PRO A 108 14.53 13.30 2.65
N VAL A 109 14.31 11.99 2.80
CA VAL A 109 14.76 10.97 1.85
C VAL A 109 14.12 11.11 0.47
N VAL A 110 12.91 11.69 0.37
CA VAL A 110 12.24 11.95 -0.92
C VAL A 110 13.07 12.91 -1.78
N ASN A 111 13.78 13.84 -1.14
CA ASN A 111 14.58 14.85 -1.85
C ASN A 111 15.76 14.24 -2.62
N LEU A 112 16.28 13.08 -2.19
CA LEU A 112 17.36 12.38 -2.89
C LEU A 112 16.94 11.96 -4.30
N PHE A 113 15.67 11.58 -4.48
CA PHE A 113 15.14 11.17 -5.77
C PHE A 113 14.83 12.33 -6.70
N LEU A 114 14.86 13.57 -6.19
CA LEU A 114 14.51 14.77 -6.93
C LEU A 114 15.73 15.61 -7.32
N ASP A 115 16.92 15.24 -6.86
CA ASP A 115 18.18 15.93 -7.21
C ASP A 115 18.41 15.94 -8.74
N GLU A 116 18.08 14.85 -9.43
CA GLU A 116 18.21 14.68 -10.88
C GLU A 116 16.83 14.42 -11.51
N LEU A 117 16.10 15.50 -11.84
CA LEU A 117 14.74 15.39 -12.40
C LEU A 117 14.70 14.63 -13.75
N GLU A 118 15.80 14.58 -14.49
CA GLU A 118 15.91 13.82 -15.75
C GLU A 118 15.81 12.31 -15.54
N GLU A 119 16.09 11.81 -14.33
CA GLU A 119 16.04 10.39 -13.98
C GLU A 119 14.78 10.03 -13.18
N ILE A 120 13.84 10.98 -13.01
CA ILE A 120 12.67 10.79 -12.12
C ILE A 120 11.72 9.69 -12.60
N ASP A 121 11.67 9.47 -13.91
CA ASP A 121 10.92 8.41 -14.55
C ASP A 121 11.64 7.07 -14.50
N GLN A 122 12.91 7.03 -14.09
CA GLN A 122 13.63 5.80 -13.87
C GLN A 122 13.40 5.21 -12.47
N TYR A 123 12.45 5.68 -11.67
CA TYR A 123 12.16 5.10 -10.36
C TYR A 123 10.83 4.36 -10.36
N SER A 124 10.78 3.19 -9.72
CA SER A 124 9.52 2.46 -9.51
C SER A 124 8.73 3.06 -8.34
N TRP A 125 8.07 4.20 -8.58
CA TRP A 125 7.29 4.93 -7.58
C TRP A 125 6.18 4.09 -6.95
N ALA A 126 5.54 3.22 -7.73
CA ALA A 126 4.53 2.28 -7.25
C ALA A 126 5.10 1.28 -6.23
N SER A 127 6.23 0.64 -6.56
CA SER A 127 6.90 -0.32 -5.67
C SER A 127 7.39 0.36 -4.39
N GLY A 128 7.96 1.56 -4.51
CA GLY A 128 8.37 2.36 -3.36
C GLY A 128 7.18 2.76 -2.47
N THR A 129 6.08 3.21 -3.08
CA THR A 129 4.84 3.55 -2.35
C THR A 129 4.29 2.33 -1.61
N LEU A 130 4.28 1.16 -2.26
CA LEU A 130 3.81 -0.08 -1.65
C LEU A 130 4.71 -0.54 -0.51
N ALA A 131 6.04 -0.43 -0.66
CA ALA A 131 7.00 -0.73 0.40
C ALA A 131 6.79 0.18 1.62
N TRP A 132 6.61 1.48 1.39
CA TRP A 132 6.32 2.42 2.47
C TRP A 132 4.96 2.13 3.14
N LEU A 133 3.91 1.88 2.36
CA LEU A 133 2.60 1.54 2.88
C LEU A 133 2.62 0.25 3.72
N TYR A 134 3.28 -0.81 3.25
CA TYR A 134 3.43 -2.07 3.99
C TYR A 134 4.16 -1.86 5.32
N ARG A 135 5.23 -1.06 5.32
CA ARG A 135 5.94 -0.65 6.54
C ARG A 135 5.00 0.07 7.50
N CYS A 136 4.23 1.04 7.02
CA CYS A 136 3.28 1.80 7.85
C CYS A 136 2.17 0.91 8.43
N LEU A 137 1.61 0.00 7.64
CA LEU A 137 0.61 -0.97 8.09
C LEU A 137 1.17 -1.94 9.14
N GLY A 138 2.40 -2.43 8.95
CA GLY A 138 3.09 -3.29 9.92
C GLY A 138 3.44 -2.59 11.24
N GLN A 139 3.59 -1.27 11.23
CA GLN A 139 3.74 -0.46 12.44
C GLN A 139 2.40 -0.15 13.10
N ALA A 140 1.38 0.17 12.31
CA ALA A 140 0.07 0.61 12.79
C ALA A 140 -0.80 -0.55 13.35
N SER A 141 -0.56 -1.78 12.89
CA SER A 141 -1.21 -3.00 13.41
C SER A 141 -0.75 -3.42 14.80
N ARG A 142 0.31 -2.80 15.35
CA ARG A 142 0.85 -3.17 16.67
C ARG A 142 0.05 -2.55 17.80
N ALA A 143 -0.05 -3.28 18.91
CA ALA A 143 -0.62 -2.76 20.14
C ALA A 143 0.07 -1.44 20.56
N GLY A 144 -0.72 -0.41 20.88
CA GLY A 144 -0.23 0.90 21.28
C GLY A 144 0.19 1.84 20.15
N ALA A 145 0.03 1.44 18.88
CA ALA A 145 0.22 2.35 17.76
C ALA A 145 -0.77 3.52 17.82
N ARG A 146 -0.28 4.75 17.70
CA ARG A 146 -1.08 5.99 17.83
C ARG A 146 -1.53 6.58 16.50
N GLY A 147 -1.43 5.83 15.41
CA GLY A 147 -1.82 6.28 14.08
C GLY A 147 -1.18 5.51 12.95
N VAL A 148 -1.69 5.73 11.74
CA VAL A 148 -1.23 5.12 10.49
C VAL A 148 -0.75 6.21 9.53
N ALA A 149 0.27 5.88 8.74
CA ALA A 149 0.86 6.75 7.73
C ALA A 149 0.90 6.00 6.38
N GLY A 150 1.56 6.58 5.39
CA GLY A 150 1.60 6.05 4.02
C GLY A 150 0.41 6.46 3.16
N CYS A 151 0.34 5.92 1.95
CA CYS A 151 -0.66 6.32 0.96
C CYS A 151 -2.05 5.74 1.29
N LEU A 152 -2.79 6.39 2.19
CA LEU A 152 -4.12 5.92 2.63
C LEU A 152 -5.19 6.02 1.54
N THR A 153 -5.05 6.98 0.61
CA THR A 153 -5.89 7.04 -0.60
C THR A 153 -5.78 5.73 -1.36
N LEU A 154 -4.57 5.19 -1.50
CA LEU A 154 -4.34 3.96 -2.21
C LEU A 154 -4.98 2.76 -1.52
N LEU A 155 -4.80 2.67 -0.21
CA LEU A 155 -5.39 1.61 0.60
C LEU A 155 -6.93 1.65 0.52
N GLN A 156 -7.53 2.83 0.63
CA GLN A 156 -8.99 2.96 0.56
C GLN A 156 -9.52 2.66 -0.85
N CYS A 157 -8.85 3.10 -1.91
CA CYS A 157 -9.20 2.69 -3.27
C CYS A 157 -9.13 1.17 -3.41
N TRP A 158 -8.06 0.54 -2.91
CA TRP A 158 -7.97 -0.92 -2.91
C TRP A 158 -9.15 -1.57 -2.17
N ILE A 159 -9.53 -1.05 -1.00
CA ILE A 159 -10.70 -1.55 -0.26
C ILE A 159 -11.98 -1.42 -1.10
N TYR A 160 -12.25 -0.26 -1.71
CA TYR A 160 -13.46 -0.06 -2.51
C TYR A 160 -13.52 -0.95 -3.76
N GLU A 161 -12.38 -1.21 -4.39
CA GLU A 161 -12.35 -2.07 -5.57
C GLU A 161 -12.61 -3.54 -5.23
N TYR A 162 -11.97 -4.05 -4.17
CA TYR A 162 -12.08 -5.45 -3.78
C TYR A 162 -13.30 -5.76 -2.90
N PHE A 163 -13.85 -4.79 -2.17
CA PHE A 163 -14.94 -5.00 -1.23
C PHE A 163 -16.10 -4.03 -1.51
N PRO A 164 -16.97 -4.34 -2.49
CA PRO A 164 -18.08 -3.46 -2.86
C PRO A 164 -18.99 -3.06 -1.71
N GLY A 165 -19.14 -3.90 -0.68
CA GLY A 165 -19.94 -3.62 0.51
C GLY A 165 -19.43 -2.47 1.39
N PHE A 166 -18.19 -2.01 1.21
CA PHE A 166 -17.63 -0.88 1.95
C PHE A 166 -17.60 0.44 1.16
N ARG A 167 -18.12 0.44 -0.07
CA ARG A 167 -18.21 1.66 -0.88
C ARG A 167 -19.18 2.67 -0.24
N PRO A 168 -18.99 3.98 -0.49
CA PRO A 168 -19.96 4.97 -0.06
C PRO A 168 -21.36 4.68 -0.62
N SER A 169 -22.37 4.69 0.24
CA SER A 169 -23.76 4.47 -0.16
C SER A 169 -24.19 5.49 -1.21
N HIS A 170 -24.93 5.04 -2.23
CA HIS A 170 -25.44 5.88 -3.33
C HIS A 170 -24.37 6.55 -4.19
N PHE A 171 -23.11 6.11 -4.07
CA PHE A 171 -22.04 6.53 -4.97
C PHE A 171 -21.82 5.46 -6.04
N GLU A 172 -22.14 5.82 -7.29
CA GLU A 172 -21.79 5.01 -8.45
C GLU A 172 -20.46 5.53 -9.01
N PRO A 173 -19.38 4.74 -8.94
CA PRO A 173 -18.08 5.20 -9.39
C PRO A 173 -18.09 5.30 -10.93
N PRO A 174 -17.78 6.47 -11.52
CA PRO A 174 -17.81 6.67 -12.96
C PRO A 174 -16.85 5.71 -13.66
N VAL A 175 -17.11 5.51 -14.96
CA VAL A 175 -16.15 4.87 -15.86
C VAL A 175 -15.00 5.84 -16.08
N VAL A 176 -13.79 5.37 -15.84
CA VAL A 176 -12.56 6.15 -16.00
C VAL A 176 -12.04 5.94 -17.42
N GLY A 177 -11.61 7.02 -18.07
CA GLY A 177 -10.94 6.93 -19.37
C GLY A 177 -9.55 6.28 -19.25
N PRO A 178 -8.97 5.81 -20.37
CA PRO A 178 -7.64 5.17 -20.37
C PRO A 178 -6.51 6.10 -19.88
N ASP A 179 -6.69 7.42 -19.97
CA ASP A 179 -5.69 8.43 -19.57
C ASP A 179 -5.94 9.02 -18.17
N GLU A 180 -7.00 8.57 -17.49
CA GLU A 180 -7.36 9.07 -16.17
C GLU A 180 -6.90 8.12 -15.05
N ALA A 181 -6.49 8.68 -13.92
CA ALA A 181 -6.14 7.90 -12.75
C ALA A 181 -7.32 7.05 -12.30
N TRP A 182 -7.19 5.73 -12.21
CA TRP A 182 -8.30 4.88 -11.78
C TRP A 182 -8.84 5.24 -10.39
N ALA A 183 -7.98 5.70 -9.49
CA ALA A 183 -8.38 6.22 -8.18
C ALA A 183 -9.26 7.49 -8.27
N SER A 184 -9.25 8.23 -9.40
CA SER A 184 -10.03 9.44 -9.62
C SER A 184 -11.54 9.18 -9.55
N ARG A 185 -12.00 7.96 -9.91
CA ARG A 185 -13.42 7.59 -9.84
C ARG A 185 -13.99 7.62 -8.44
N TRP A 186 -13.15 7.69 -7.42
CA TRP A 186 -13.56 7.77 -6.02
C TRP A 186 -13.52 9.22 -5.51
N ILE A 187 -13.12 10.19 -6.34
CA ILE A 187 -13.18 11.63 -6.04
C ILE A 187 -14.63 12.11 -6.03
N GLY A 188 -14.95 13.03 -5.13
CA GLY A 188 -16.30 13.59 -5.03
C GLY A 188 -17.32 12.64 -4.39
N GLN A 189 -16.87 11.48 -3.88
CA GLN A 189 -17.68 10.69 -2.97
C GLN A 189 -18.20 11.58 -1.84
N PRO A 190 -19.48 11.43 -1.43
CA PRO A 190 -19.96 12.14 -0.26
C PRO A 190 -18.99 11.81 0.88
N ALA A 191 -18.49 12.85 1.57
CA ALA A 191 -17.84 12.63 2.85
C ALA A 191 -18.80 11.73 3.61
N THR A 192 -18.36 10.54 4.04
CA THR A 192 -19.20 9.56 4.73
C THR A 192 -19.96 10.33 5.79
N GLY A 193 -21.22 10.65 5.46
CA GLY A 193 -21.98 11.68 6.14
C GLY A 193 -22.53 11.07 7.39
N SER A 194 -21.65 10.76 8.33
CA SER A 194 -22.04 10.02 9.50
C SER A 194 -22.10 11.00 10.65
N VAL A 195 -23.34 11.32 11.00
CA VAL A 195 -23.72 11.83 12.32
C VAL A 195 -23.32 10.84 13.43
N ALA A 196 -23.00 9.59 13.07
CA ALA A 196 -22.58 8.56 14.01
C ALA A 196 -21.11 8.69 14.40
N ASP A 197 -20.87 8.45 15.68
CA ASP A 197 -19.55 8.47 16.32
C ASP A 197 -18.53 7.52 15.63
N PRO A 198 -17.25 7.92 15.46
CA PRO A 198 -16.21 7.08 14.85
C PRO A 198 -16.09 5.68 15.44
N SER A 199 -16.31 5.51 16.75
CA SER A 199 -16.24 4.19 17.39
C SER A 199 -17.37 3.26 16.93
N VAL A 200 -18.57 3.80 16.71
CA VAL A 200 -19.73 3.07 16.20
C VAL A 200 -19.47 2.57 14.78
N ARG A 201 -18.87 3.43 13.94
CA ARG A 201 -18.48 3.07 12.57
C ARG A 201 -17.39 2.02 12.55
N LEU A 202 -16.37 2.15 13.39
CA LEU A 202 -15.32 1.15 13.53
C LEU A 202 -15.89 -0.21 13.95
N ALA A 203 -16.79 -0.23 14.95
CA ALA A 203 -17.47 -1.45 15.37
C ALA A 203 -18.32 -2.07 14.24
N PHE A 204 -18.98 -1.24 13.44
CA PHE A 204 -19.70 -1.70 12.24
C PHE A 204 -18.75 -2.38 11.24
N TYR A 205 -17.65 -1.73 10.87
CA TYR A 205 -16.70 -2.30 9.90
C TYR A 205 -16.04 -3.58 10.43
N ARG A 206 -15.69 -3.64 11.73
CA ARG A 206 -15.17 -4.86 12.36
C ARG A 206 -16.16 -6.03 12.21
N ARG A 207 -17.45 -5.81 12.53
CA ARG A 207 -18.49 -6.85 12.37
C ARG A 207 -18.66 -7.27 10.92
N ALA A 208 -18.74 -6.30 10.01
CA ALA A 208 -18.92 -6.58 8.59
C ALA A 208 -17.75 -7.39 8.01
N LEU A 209 -16.50 -7.06 8.39
CA LEU A 209 -15.32 -7.83 8.01
C LEU A 209 -15.30 -9.24 8.62
N ASP A 210 -15.72 -9.40 9.87
CA ASP A 210 -15.78 -10.72 10.53
C ASP A 210 -16.88 -11.61 9.92
N SER A 211 -17.94 -11.01 9.36
CA SER A 211 -19.03 -11.71 8.66
C SER A 211 -18.79 -11.93 7.16
N LEU A 212 -17.64 -11.50 6.65
CA LEU A 212 -17.40 -11.42 5.22
C LEU A 212 -17.31 -12.81 4.57
N THR A 213 -18.05 -13.00 3.49
CA THR A 213 -18.03 -14.23 2.70
C THR A 213 -17.20 -14.05 1.43
N PRO A 214 -16.72 -15.14 0.80
CA PRO A 214 -15.94 -15.02 -0.43
C PRO A 214 -16.73 -14.42 -1.62
N SER A 215 -18.06 -14.45 -1.57
CA SER A 215 -18.94 -13.80 -2.56
C SER A 215 -19.04 -12.28 -2.39
N ASP A 216 -18.69 -11.75 -1.22
CA ASP A 216 -18.70 -10.31 -0.97
C ASP A 216 -17.45 -9.61 -1.53
N VAL A 217 -16.48 -10.39 -2.04
CA VAL A 217 -15.21 -9.90 -2.57
C VAL A 217 -15.23 -9.92 -4.10
N SER A 218 -14.88 -8.78 -4.69
CA SER A 218 -14.50 -8.70 -6.09
C SER A 218 -13.05 -9.13 -6.24
N TRP A 219 -12.79 -10.35 -6.72
CA TRP A 219 -11.43 -10.90 -6.77
C TRP A 219 -10.58 -10.34 -7.90
N THR A 220 -11.19 -9.86 -9.00
CA THR A 220 -10.50 -9.27 -10.15
C THR A 220 -11.20 -8.01 -10.63
N PRO A 221 -11.17 -6.91 -9.84
CA PRO A 221 -11.88 -5.68 -10.20
C PRO A 221 -11.28 -4.96 -11.41
N PHE A 222 -10.00 -5.23 -11.73
CA PHE A 222 -9.26 -4.54 -12.78
C PHE A 222 -9.15 -5.36 -14.08
N HIS A 223 -8.63 -6.59 -13.97
CA HIS A 223 -8.53 -7.51 -15.09
C HIS A 223 -8.33 -8.94 -14.58
N GLN A 224 -8.82 -9.92 -15.33
CA GLN A 224 -8.45 -11.32 -15.10
C GLN A 224 -7.07 -11.55 -15.71
N ARG A 225 -6.03 -11.64 -14.89
CA ARG A 225 -4.60 -11.80 -15.29
C ARG A 225 -3.84 -10.49 -15.57
N PRO A 226 -3.73 -9.56 -14.58
CA PRO A 226 -3.00 -8.30 -14.73
C PRO A 226 -1.52 -8.49 -15.11
N HIS A 227 -0.93 -9.64 -14.77
CA HIS A 227 0.45 -9.98 -15.11
C HIS A 227 0.73 -10.13 -16.61
N GLN A 228 -0.29 -10.29 -17.45
CA GLN A 228 -0.10 -10.33 -18.90
C GLN A 228 0.24 -8.95 -19.46
N ALA A 229 -0.37 -7.90 -18.91
CA ALA A 229 -0.03 -6.52 -19.22
C ALA A 229 1.24 -6.07 -18.48
N VAL A 230 1.35 -6.47 -17.20
CA VAL A 230 2.43 -6.02 -16.31
C VAL A 230 3.16 -7.24 -15.73
N ARG A 231 4.15 -7.77 -16.45
CA ARG A 231 4.86 -8.98 -16.03
C ARG A 231 5.50 -8.84 -14.64
N ARG A 232 5.96 -7.64 -14.28
CA ARG A 232 6.63 -7.35 -13.01
C ARG A 232 5.70 -7.42 -11.80
N SER A 233 4.37 -7.47 -12.00
CA SER A 233 3.40 -7.78 -10.93
C SER A 233 3.58 -9.19 -10.34
N LEU A 234 4.29 -10.08 -11.03
CA LEU A 234 4.65 -11.41 -10.53
C LEU A 234 5.96 -11.43 -9.74
N TYR A 235 6.65 -10.30 -9.58
CA TYR A 235 7.88 -10.23 -8.79
C TYR A 235 7.66 -10.80 -7.39
N THR A 236 8.58 -11.63 -6.92
CA THR A 236 8.60 -12.15 -5.55
C THR A 236 9.96 -11.86 -4.93
N GLY A 237 9.97 -11.13 -3.83
CA GLY A 237 11.21 -10.61 -3.25
C GLY A 237 10.98 -9.34 -2.46
N VAL A 238 12.05 -8.59 -2.20
CA VAL A 238 11.96 -7.32 -1.49
C VAL A 238 11.67 -6.19 -2.47
N ILE A 239 10.62 -5.42 -2.22
CA ILE A 239 10.38 -4.10 -2.82
C ILE A 239 10.94 -3.03 -1.88
N ARG A 240 11.38 -1.90 -2.44
CA ARG A 240 12.18 -0.94 -1.68
C ARG A 240 11.73 0.50 -1.90
N PHE A 241 11.81 1.29 -0.83
CA PHE A 241 11.81 2.74 -0.84
C PHE A 241 12.95 3.26 0.02
N ALA A 242 14.00 3.80 -0.61
CA ALA A 242 15.19 4.31 0.08
C ALA A 242 15.78 3.31 1.09
N ASP A 243 15.79 3.56 2.40
CA ASP A 243 16.33 2.64 3.41
C ASP A 243 15.34 1.52 3.83
N ILE A 244 14.15 1.50 3.24
CA ILE A 244 13.05 0.62 3.63
C ILE A 244 12.88 -0.48 2.59
N GLY A 245 13.03 -1.73 3.02
CA GLY A 245 12.63 -2.90 2.25
C GLY A 245 11.37 -3.50 2.86
N GLU A 246 10.49 -4.05 2.03
CA GLU A 246 9.37 -4.88 2.45
C GLU A 246 9.23 -6.08 1.51
N PHE A 247 8.83 -7.23 2.04
CA PHE A 247 8.65 -8.41 1.21
C PHE A 247 7.33 -8.32 0.44
N TYR A 248 7.40 -8.58 -0.86
CA TYR A 248 6.27 -8.67 -1.77
C TYR A 248 6.22 -10.07 -2.37
N ASP A 249 5.06 -10.71 -2.27
CA ASP A 249 4.86 -12.08 -2.75
C ASP A 249 3.45 -12.28 -3.32
N PRO A 250 3.29 -12.22 -4.65
CA PRO A 250 1.99 -12.34 -5.29
C PRO A 250 1.42 -13.76 -5.20
N ALA A 251 2.20 -14.77 -4.77
CA ALA A 251 1.69 -16.10 -4.48
C ALA A 251 0.68 -16.09 -3.31
N ARG A 252 0.66 -15.05 -2.48
CA ARG A 252 -0.29 -14.87 -1.37
C ARG A 252 -1.65 -14.32 -1.79
N CYS A 253 -1.74 -13.79 -3.01
CA CYS A 253 -2.95 -13.17 -3.54
C CYS A 253 -3.29 -13.65 -4.96
N LEU A 254 -3.04 -14.93 -5.29
CA LEU A 254 -3.26 -15.54 -6.61
C LEU A 254 -4.68 -15.35 -7.17
N ARG A 255 -5.68 -15.24 -6.29
CA ARG A 255 -7.07 -14.93 -6.70
C ARG A 255 -7.20 -13.56 -7.37
N GLN A 256 -6.33 -12.61 -7.03
CA GLN A 256 -6.23 -11.32 -7.71
C GLN A 256 -5.62 -11.42 -9.11
N PHE A 257 -5.02 -12.57 -9.44
CA PHE A 257 -4.33 -12.81 -10.70
C PHE A 257 -5.07 -13.70 -11.70
N GLY A 258 -6.21 -14.31 -11.36
CA GLY A 258 -6.81 -15.29 -12.27
C GLY A 258 -6.78 -16.74 -11.80
N TYR A 259 -6.18 -17.03 -10.63
CA TYR A 259 -5.82 -18.39 -10.25
C TYR A 259 -6.35 -18.81 -8.89
N ARG A 260 -6.50 -20.12 -8.71
CA ARG A 260 -6.88 -20.73 -7.43
C ARG A 260 -5.80 -20.42 -6.38
N GLN A 261 -6.22 -19.97 -5.20
CA GLN A 261 -5.28 -19.74 -4.11
C GLN A 261 -4.75 -21.07 -3.57
N MET A 262 -3.44 -21.17 -3.41
CA MET A 262 -2.78 -22.31 -2.76
C MET A 262 -2.09 -21.85 -1.48
N VAL A 263 -1.63 -22.78 -0.64
CA VAL A 263 -0.71 -22.48 0.45
C VAL A 263 0.55 -21.84 -0.15
N PRO A 264 0.87 -20.58 0.18
CA PRO A 264 2.04 -19.93 -0.36
C PRO A 264 3.32 -20.58 0.20
N PRO A 265 4.43 -20.54 -0.54
CA PRO A 265 5.71 -20.97 0.01
C PRO A 265 6.07 -20.14 1.26
N PRO A 266 6.88 -20.69 2.18
CA PRO A 266 7.38 -19.94 3.32
C PRO A 266 8.04 -18.63 2.85
N PRO A 267 7.84 -17.51 3.56
CA PRO A 267 8.41 -16.23 3.15
C PRO A 267 9.93 -16.32 3.09
N SER A 268 10.50 -15.84 1.99
CA SER A 268 11.95 -15.74 1.77
C SER A 268 12.53 -14.61 2.64
N ARG A 269 12.51 -14.77 3.97
CA ARG A 269 13.06 -13.75 4.88
C ARG A 269 14.59 -13.79 4.85
N PRO A 270 15.27 -12.63 4.88
CA PRO A 270 16.65 -12.63 5.34
C PRO A 270 16.67 -13.16 6.79
N GLN A 271 17.59 -14.09 7.09
CA GLN A 271 17.72 -14.76 8.40
C GLN A 271 17.88 -13.82 9.61
N ARG A 272 18.02 -12.50 9.40
CA ARG A 272 18.18 -11.45 10.42
C ARG A 272 17.22 -10.27 10.23
N ALA A 273 15.93 -10.54 10.14
CA ALA A 273 14.91 -9.53 10.43
C ALA A 273 14.61 -9.58 11.94
N ASP A 274 15.43 -8.90 12.75
CA ASP A 274 15.22 -8.85 14.20
C ASP A 274 14.08 -7.86 14.51
N ARG A 275 13.03 -8.35 15.17
CA ARG A 275 11.81 -7.60 15.45
C ARG A 275 11.74 -7.37 16.97
N PRO A 276 12.36 -6.29 17.49
CA PRO A 276 12.23 -5.98 18.91
C PRO A 276 10.78 -5.66 19.26
N GLU A 277 10.37 -6.07 20.46
CA GLU A 277 9.04 -5.83 21.04
C GLU A 277 8.79 -4.33 21.31
N ALA A 278 9.87 -3.55 21.46
CA ALA A 278 9.78 -2.12 21.76
C ALA A 278 9.29 -1.29 20.56
N PRO A 279 8.37 -0.33 20.77
CA PRO A 279 7.94 0.60 19.74
C PRO A 279 9.04 1.62 19.45
N GLY A 280 9.81 1.39 18.37
CA GLY A 280 10.83 2.31 17.91
C GLY A 280 11.72 1.69 16.84
N GLY A 281 11.35 1.90 15.57
CA GLY A 281 12.24 1.70 14.42
C GLY A 281 12.68 0.26 14.16
N TYR A 282 11.98 -0.40 13.24
CA TYR A 282 12.47 -1.65 12.63
C TYR A 282 13.55 -1.31 11.59
N VAL A 283 14.75 -1.87 11.76
CA VAL A 283 15.82 -1.77 10.75
C VAL A 283 15.90 -3.11 10.02
N ILE A 284 15.36 -3.18 8.81
CA ILE A 284 15.75 -4.25 7.88
C ILE A 284 17.14 -3.92 7.39
N ARG A 285 18.12 -4.75 7.73
CA ARG A 285 19.33 -4.78 6.91
C ARG A 285 18.95 -5.49 5.63
N ILE A 286 18.91 -4.75 4.54
CA ILE A 286 18.69 -5.27 3.20
C ILE A 286 20.07 -5.68 2.67
N PRO A 287 20.39 -6.99 2.53
CA PRO A 287 21.55 -7.44 1.77
C PRO A 287 21.63 -6.80 0.38
N GLU A 288 22.83 -6.44 -0.07
CA GLU A 288 23.08 -5.96 -1.44
C GLU A 288 22.57 -6.91 -2.52
N SER A 289 22.47 -8.21 -2.21
CA SER A 289 21.89 -9.22 -3.11
C SER A 289 20.41 -8.99 -3.45
N PHE A 290 19.69 -8.13 -2.71
CA PHE A 290 18.29 -7.82 -2.99
C PHE A 290 18.11 -6.83 -4.14
N ASP A 291 19.01 -5.86 -4.30
CA ASP A 291 18.91 -4.92 -5.43
C ASP A 291 19.16 -5.68 -6.75
N ALA A 292 20.10 -6.64 -6.75
CA ALA A 292 20.28 -7.57 -7.86
C ALA A 292 19.03 -8.45 -8.15
N ALA A 293 18.21 -8.77 -7.13
CA ALA A 293 17.02 -9.58 -7.30
C ALA A 293 15.90 -8.84 -8.06
N TRP A 294 15.76 -7.53 -7.83
CA TRP A 294 14.80 -6.68 -8.54
C TRP A 294 15.11 -6.61 -10.04
N ASP A 295 16.40 -6.52 -10.40
CA ASP A 295 16.85 -6.49 -11.79
C ASP A 295 16.81 -7.88 -12.44
N ALA A 296 16.96 -8.96 -11.65
CA ALA A 296 16.89 -10.35 -12.10
C ALA A 296 15.45 -10.91 -12.09
N LEU A 297 14.48 -10.17 -12.64
CA LEU A 297 13.05 -10.49 -12.58
C LEU A 297 12.70 -11.94 -12.94
N LEU A 298 13.34 -12.53 -13.95
CA LEU A 298 13.05 -13.91 -14.40
C LEU A 298 13.35 -14.97 -13.32
N SER A 299 14.32 -14.69 -12.45
CA SER A 299 14.71 -15.55 -11.33
C SER A 299 13.89 -15.26 -10.06
N HIS A 300 13.22 -14.11 -10.01
CA HIS A 300 12.50 -13.59 -8.85
C HIS A 300 11.04 -13.30 -9.21
N MET A 301 10.39 -14.24 -9.89
CA MET A 301 8.97 -14.15 -10.18
C MET A 301 8.23 -15.44 -9.82
N VAL A 302 6.98 -15.28 -9.41
CA VAL A 302 6.07 -16.40 -9.25
C VAL A 302 5.85 -17.04 -10.63
N HIS A 303 6.25 -18.30 -10.77
CA HIS A 303 6.03 -19.08 -11.98
C HIS A 303 4.56 -19.44 -12.12
N ILE A 304 3.75 -18.48 -12.56
CA ILE A 304 2.29 -18.58 -12.53
C ILE A 304 1.73 -19.76 -13.34
N ASP A 305 2.47 -20.25 -14.33
CA ASP A 305 2.16 -21.45 -15.11
C ASP A 305 2.24 -22.74 -14.29
N MET A 306 3.02 -22.77 -13.20
CA MET A 306 3.02 -23.87 -12.22
C MET A 306 1.72 -23.87 -11.39
N TYR A 307 0.98 -22.75 -11.40
CA TYR A 307 -0.32 -22.57 -10.75
C TYR A 307 -1.47 -22.73 -11.77
N SER A 308 -1.22 -23.47 -12.87
CA SER A 308 -2.06 -23.76 -14.05
C SER A 308 -3.42 -24.41 -13.80
N GLN A 309 -3.94 -24.34 -12.58
CA GLN A 309 -5.37 -24.52 -12.34
C GLN A 309 -6.01 -23.12 -12.21
N PRO A 310 -6.35 -22.45 -13.34
CA PRO A 310 -7.26 -21.32 -13.27
C PRO A 310 -8.51 -21.78 -12.49
N TRP A 311 -9.13 -20.86 -11.73
CA TRP A 311 -10.34 -21.25 -10.99
C TRP A 311 -11.36 -21.85 -11.95
N ARG A 312 -11.94 -23.00 -11.58
CA ARG A 312 -12.77 -23.82 -12.47
C ARG A 312 -14.19 -23.29 -12.57
N ARG A 313 -14.71 -22.71 -11.48
CA ARG A 313 -16.11 -22.29 -11.38
C ARG A 313 -16.31 -20.96 -10.68
N TYR A 314 -15.53 -20.64 -9.64
CA TYR A 314 -15.68 -19.39 -8.88
C TYR A 314 -14.34 -18.68 -8.59
N PRO A 315 -14.28 -17.33 -8.65
CA PRO A 315 -13.04 -16.57 -8.42
C PRO A 315 -12.44 -16.70 -7.00
N TYR A 316 -13.23 -17.16 -6.02
CA TYR A 316 -12.79 -17.35 -4.64
C TYR A 316 -12.15 -18.72 -4.36
N GLU A 317 -12.07 -19.63 -5.34
CA GLU A 317 -11.57 -20.99 -5.14
C GLU A 317 -10.17 -21.04 -4.52
N THR A 318 -9.96 -22.05 -3.66
CA THR A 318 -8.69 -22.32 -2.97
C THR A 318 -8.39 -23.82 -2.97
N THR A 319 -7.15 -24.23 -2.70
CA THR A 319 -6.85 -25.63 -2.40
C THR A 319 -7.44 -26.05 -1.05
N VAL A 320 -7.66 -27.35 -0.86
CA VAL A 320 -8.37 -27.88 0.32
C VAL A 320 -7.67 -27.49 1.64
N ASP A 321 -6.36 -27.39 1.61
CA ASP A 321 -5.48 -27.06 2.74
C ASP A 321 -5.30 -25.55 2.99
N TYR A 322 -5.68 -24.70 2.03
CA TYR A 322 -5.37 -23.28 2.10
C TYR A 322 -6.11 -22.56 3.25
N LEU A 323 -7.41 -22.83 3.43
CA LEU A 323 -8.18 -22.14 4.47
C LEU A 323 -7.71 -22.51 5.88
N ASP A 324 -7.39 -23.78 6.11
CA ASP A 324 -6.82 -24.25 7.38
C ASP A 324 -5.47 -23.57 7.65
N TRP A 325 -4.61 -23.51 6.64
CA TRP A 325 -3.34 -22.79 6.73
C TRP A 325 -3.56 -21.29 7.00
N PHE A 326 -4.48 -20.65 6.28
CA PHE A 326 -4.75 -19.21 6.40
C PHE A 326 -5.26 -18.85 7.79
N VAL A 327 -6.19 -19.62 8.35
CA VAL A 327 -6.71 -19.41 9.71
C VAL A 327 -5.62 -19.62 10.76
N ALA A 328 -4.73 -20.59 10.56
CA ALA A 328 -3.63 -20.85 11.49
C ALA A 328 -2.54 -19.75 11.48
N HIS A 329 -2.40 -18.98 10.40
CA HIS A 329 -1.32 -18.01 10.23
C HIS A 329 -1.79 -16.54 10.17
N SER A 330 -3.10 -16.29 10.16
CA SER A 330 -3.69 -14.94 10.04
C SER A 330 -4.55 -14.56 11.27
N HIS A 331 -4.97 -13.31 11.34
CA HIS A 331 -5.90 -12.79 12.33
C HIS A 331 -7.28 -12.59 11.70
N CYS A 332 -8.01 -13.70 11.49
CA CYS A 332 -9.26 -13.69 10.73
C CYS A 332 -10.42 -12.97 11.43
N ARG A 333 -10.38 -12.86 12.76
CA ARG A 333 -11.42 -12.21 13.57
C ARG A 333 -10.81 -11.26 14.57
N VAL A 334 -11.40 -10.07 14.68
CA VAL A 334 -11.01 -9.08 15.71
C VAL A 334 -11.98 -9.15 16.90
N LEU A 335 -13.24 -9.50 16.66
CA LEU A 335 -14.21 -9.72 17.73
C LEU A 335 -14.09 -11.16 18.24
N GLN A 336 -14.04 -11.34 19.56
CA GLN A 336 -14.15 -12.65 20.20
C GLN A 336 -15.62 -13.08 20.25
N ASP A 337 -15.88 -14.38 20.14
CA ASP A 337 -17.24 -14.96 20.17
C ASP A 337 -17.92 -14.83 21.56
N ASP A 338 -17.19 -14.39 22.59
CA ASP A 338 -17.72 -14.10 23.91
C ASP A 338 -18.38 -12.71 23.89
N GLY A 339 -19.70 -12.66 24.02
CA GLY A 339 -20.61 -11.52 23.84
C GLY A 339 -20.41 -10.25 24.70
N ASP A 340 -19.17 -9.89 25.03
CA ASP A 340 -18.78 -8.70 25.77
C ASP A 340 -18.26 -7.63 24.78
N ALA A 341 -19.17 -7.14 23.93
CA ALA A 341 -18.89 -6.16 22.87
C ALA A 341 -18.29 -4.83 23.39
N ASP A 342 -18.41 -4.57 24.69
CA ASP A 342 -18.01 -3.31 25.33
C ASP A 342 -16.53 -3.27 25.76
N ARG A 343 -15.81 -4.41 25.81
CA ARG A 343 -14.40 -4.44 26.25
C ARG A 343 -13.35 -4.10 25.18
N LEU A 344 -13.73 -4.08 23.90
CA LEU A 344 -12.83 -3.77 22.77
C LEU A 344 -13.04 -2.36 22.18
N VAL A 345 -13.89 -1.55 22.82
CA VAL A 345 -14.18 -0.17 22.39
C VAL A 345 -12.97 0.75 22.64
N ASP A 346 -12.11 0.44 23.61
CA ASP A 346 -11.02 1.34 24.06
C ASP A 346 -9.58 0.91 23.71
N SER A 347 -9.34 -0.32 23.22
CA SER A 347 -7.97 -0.88 23.20
C SER A 347 -7.25 -0.97 21.85
N ALA A 348 -7.85 -0.59 20.72
CA ALA A 348 -7.21 -0.83 19.41
C ALA A 348 -7.51 0.14 18.27
N ALA A 349 -8.26 1.23 18.48
CA ALA A 349 -8.52 2.17 17.39
C ALA A 349 -7.23 2.90 16.99
N VAL A 350 -6.85 2.80 15.73
CA VAL A 350 -5.78 3.62 15.14
C VAL A 350 -6.27 5.07 15.16
N ARG A 351 -5.61 5.91 15.97
CA ARG A 351 -5.96 7.34 16.03
C ARG A 351 -5.47 8.05 14.78
N PHE A 352 -6.34 8.82 14.14
CA PHE A 352 -5.95 9.75 13.10
C PHE A 352 -5.92 11.12 13.74
N ASP A 353 -4.79 11.80 13.60
CA ASP A 353 -4.69 13.18 14.00
C ASP A 353 -4.83 14.02 12.73
N HIS A 354 -5.90 14.81 12.66
CA HIS A 354 -6.14 15.79 11.59
C HIS A 354 -5.10 16.91 11.56
#